data_AF-S8FK93-F1
#
_entry.id   AF-S8FK93-F1
#
_cell.length_a   1.000
_cell.length_b   1.000
_cell.length_c   1.000
_cell.angle_alpha   90.00
_cell.angle_beta   90.00
_cell.angle_gamma   90.00
#
_symmetry.space_group_name_H-M   'P 1'
#
loop_
_entity.id
_entity.type
_entity.pdbx_description
1 polymer ?
#
loop_
_entity_poly.entity_id
_entity_poly.type
_entity_poly.pdbx_seq_one_letter_code
_entity_poly.pdbx_strand_id
1 'polypeptide(L)'
;MPLIVPILRLAYVLSNVFETFKTLRPAPPSSRNNGQPSLRALSQRKRAMKGCMAVWLCWCCLTVYERTVDGIIRVFIPFYDEIKSLIILFFLMSRAKGAEPIFLHVLRPMIKPYTYTLDMLLDGGSMFGDFIFLAASIPVRRVRDQWDS
;
A
#
# COMPACT_ATOMS: atom_id res chain seq x y z
N MET A 1 -12.91 8.20 22.15
CA MET A 1 -11.54 8.66 22.53
C MET A 1 -10.89 9.48 21.40
N PRO A 2 -10.94 10.83 21.40
CA PRO A 2 -10.63 11.64 20.22
C PRO A 2 -9.14 11.70 19.83
N LEU A 3 -8.21 11.37 20.75
CA LEU A 3 -6.76 11.52 20.50
C LEU A 3 -6.03 10.20 20.28
N ILE A 4 -6.46 9.13 20.95
CA ILE A 4 -5.75 7.84 20.95
C ILE A 4 -5.78 7.21 19.55
N VAL A 5 -6.97 7.07 18.97
CA VAL A 5 -7.17 6.48 17.64
C VAL A 5 -6.34 7.20 16.56
N PRO A 6 -6.42 8.53 16.38
CA PRO A 6 -5.64 9.20 15.34
C PRO A 6 -4.12 9.11 15.55
N ILE A 7 -3.62 9.12 16.79
CA ILE A 7 -2.20 8.90 17.07
C ILE A 7 -1.76 7.50 16.64
N LEU A 8 -2.55 6.47 16.99
CA LEU A 8 -2.31 5.09 16.57
C LEU A 8 -2.33 4.95 15.04
N ARG A 9 -3.28 5.61 14.36
CA ARG A 9 -3.32 5.63 12.88
C ARG A 9 -2.08 6.27 12.30
N LEU A 10 -1.65 7.41 12.82
CA LEU A 10 -0.45 8.10 12.37
C LEU A 10 0.79 7.21 12.55
N ALA A 11 0.96 6.63 13.74
CA ALA A 11 2.07 5.73 14.06
C ALA A 11 2.09 4.50 13.13
N TYR A 12 0.91 3.93 12.84
CA TYR A 12 0.77 2.80 11.92
C TYR A 12 1.15 3.16 10.49
N VAL A 13 0.63 4.28 9.96
CA VAL A 13 0.96 4.75 8.61
C VAL A 13 2.44 5.08 8.49
N LEU A 14 3.02 5.81 9.44
CA LEU A 14 4.45 6.13 9.43
C LEU A 14 5.32 4.87 9.47
N SER A 15 4.94 3.90 10.31
CA SER A 15 5.65 2.62 10.39
C SER A 15 5.57 1.84 9.08
N ASN A 16 4.42 1.85 8.40
CA ASN A 16 4.24 1.18 7.11
C ASN A 16 5.00 1.89 5.99
N VAL A 17 4.97 3.22 5.97
CA VAL A 17 5.76 4.04 5.03
C VAL A 17 7.24 3.73 5.20
N PHE A 18 7.75 3.71 6.43
CA PHE A 18 9.15 3.40 6.72
C PHE A 18 9.59 2.00 6.27
N GLU A 19 8.77 0.97 6.49
CA GLU A 19 9.07 -0.37 5.95
C GLU A 19 8.96 -0.44 4.44
N THR A 20 8.03 0.30 3.83
CA THR A 20 7.91 0.39 2.37
C THR A 20 9.21 0.97 1.80
N PHE A 21 9.73 2.05 2.40
CA PHE A 21 11.02 2.61 2.02
C PHE A 21 12.18 1.61 2.18
N LYS A 22 12.25 0.88 3.29
CA LYS A 22 13.28 -0.15 3.51
C LYS A 22 13.19 -1.30 2.50
N THR A 23 11.99 -1.77 2.19
CA THR A 23 11.75 -2.91 1.30
C THR A 23 11.97 -2.56 -0.18
N LEU A 24 11.75 -1.30 -0.56
CA LEU A 24 12.00 -0.83 -1.92
C LEU A 24 13.49 -0.65 -2.22
N ARG A 25 14.33 -0.45 -1.20
CA ARG A 25 15.79 -0.28 -1.37
C ARG A 25 16.38 -1.46 -2.17
N PRO A 26 17.28 -1.20 -3.15
CA PRO A 26 17.89 -2.26 -3.95
C PRO A 26 18.66 -3.23 -3.06
N ALA A 27 18.65 -4.52 -3.46
CA ALA A 27 19.38 -5.56 -2.76
C ALA A 27 20.90 -5.26 -2.79
N PRO A 28 21.63 -5.47 -1.69
CA PRO A 28 23.04 -5.17 -1.63
C PRO A 28 23.82 -5.98 -2.70
N PRO A 29 24.75 -5.34 -3.43
CA PRO A 29 25.55 -6.02 -4.43
C PRO A 29 26.43 -7.07 -3.76
N SER A 30 26.52 -8.27 -4.35
CA SER A 30 27.42 -9.30 -3.84
C SER A 30 28.78 -9.15 -4.49
N SER A 31 29.83 -8.96 -3.68
CA SER A 31 31.23 -8.99 -4.14
C SER A 31 31.61 -10.31 -4.81
N ARG A 32 30.87 -11.40 -4.54
CA ARG A 32 31.12 -12.74 -5.09
C ARG A 32 30.47 -12.95 -6.46
N ASN A 33 29.59 -12.06 -6.91
CA ASN A 33 28.80 -12.21 -8.13
C ASN A 33 28.92 -11.00 -9.06
N ASN A 34 30.13 -10.47 -9.24
CA ASN A 34 30.39 -9.33 -10.11
C ASN A 34 29.49 -8.09 -9.83
N GLY A 35 29.12 -7.88 -8.56
CA GLY A 35 28.23 -6.78 -8.16
C GLY A 35 26.73 -7.05 -8.39
N GLN A 36 26.35 -8.20 -8.97
CA GLN A 36 24.94 -8.58 -9.13
C GLN A 36 24.35 -9.13 -7.83
N PRO A 37 23.09 -8.79 -7.48
CA PRO A 37 22.44 -9.31 -6.29
C PRO A 37 22.18 -10.82 -6.42
N SER A 38 22.31 -11.55 -5.31
CA SER A 38 22.06 -13.00 -5.30
C SER A 38 20.58 -13.32 -5.58
N LEU A 39 20.31 -14.46 -6.24
CA LEU A 39 18.94 -14.93 -6.50
C LEU A 39 18.11 -15.06 -5.21
N ARG A 40 18.75 -15.45 -4.10
CA ARG A 40 18.12 -15.54 -2.78
C ARG A 40 17.73 -14.16 -2.22
N ALA A 41 18.58 -13.15 -2.39
CA ALA A 41 18.27 -11.79 -1.98
C ALA A 41 17.09 -11.21 -2.79
N LEU A 42 17.03 -11.50 -4.09
CA LEU A 42 15.92 -11.10 -4.96
C LEU A 42 14.61 -11.79 -4.56
N SER A 43 14.62 -13.09 -4.28
CA SER A 43 13.42 -13.82 -3.88
C SER A 43 12.91 -13.38 -2.50
N GLN A 44 13.82 -13.12 -1.55
CA GLN A 44 13.47 -12.59 -0.23
C GLN A 44 12.86 -11.19 -0.32
N ARG A 45 13.42 -10.31 -1.16
CA ARG A 45 12.86 -8.97 -1.42
C ARG A 45 11.47 -9.05 -2.03
N LYS A 46 11.26 -9.93 -3.02
CA LYS A 46 9.92 -10.14 -3.63
C LYS A 46 8.89 -10.60 -2.59
N ARG A 47 9.28 -11.46 -1.66
CA ARG A 47 8.41 -11.88 -0.55
C ARG A 47 8.10 -10.72 0.39
N ALA A 48 9.11 -9.96 0.81
CA ALA A 48 8.94 -8.82 1.69
C ALA A 48 8.02 -7.74 1.07
N MET A 49 8.16 -7.48 -0.23
CA MET A 49 7.31 -6.55 -0.97
C MET A 49 5.83 -7.00 -0.98
N LYS A 50 5.57 -8.29 -1.19
CA LYS A 50 4.21 -8.85 -1.11
C LYS A 50 3.60 -8.70 0.29
N GLY A 51 4.38 -8.97 1.33
CA GLY A 51 3.94 -8.78 2.71
C GLY A 51 3.60 -7.32 3.01
N CYS A 52 4.42 -6.38 2.55
CA CYS A 52 4.16 -4.94 2.70
C CYS A 52 2.89 -4.51 1.94
N MET A 53 2.67 -5.01 0.73
CA MET A 53 1.46 -4.74 -0.04
C MET A 53 0.20 -5.29 0.64
N ALA A 54 0.27 -6.48 1.23
CA ALA A 54 -0.84 -7.07 1.98
C ALA A 54 -1.24 -6.20 3.19
N VAL A 55 -0.27 -5.63 3.90
CA VAL A 55 -0.51 -4.70 5.01
C VAL A 55 -1.25 -3.45 4.53
N TRP A 56 -0.80 -2.84 3.44
CA TRP A 56 -1.47 -1.69 2.83
C TRP A 56 -2.90 -1.99 2.39
N LEU A 57 -3.13 -3.12 1.73
CA LEU A 57 -4.47 -3.53 1.31
C LEU A 57 -5.40 -3.72 2.51
N CYS A 58 -4.97 -4.46 3.53
CA CYS A 58 -5.76 -4.63 4.75
C CYS A 58 -6.08 -3.28 5.41
N TRP A 59 -5.12 -2.37 5.46
CA TRP A 59 -5.30 -1.03 6.01
C TRP A 59 -6.32 -0.19 5.23
N CYS A 60 -6.23 -0.19 3.90
CA CYS A 60 -7.18 0.51 3.05
C CYS A 60 -8.60 -0.05 3.23
N CYS A 61 -8.76 -1.37 3.26
CA CYS A 61 -10.05 -2.01 3.51
C CYS A 61 -10.62 -1.62 4.88
N LEU A 62 -9.80 -1.65 5.93
CA LEU A 62 -10.22 -1.26 7.28
C LEU A 62 -10.61 0.22 7.33
N THR A 63 -9.85 1.10 6.68
CA THR A 63 -10.15 2.54 6.65
C THR A 63 -11.46 2.84 5.90
N VAL A 64 -11.71 2.14 4.79
CA VAL A 64 -12.97 2.27 4.03
C VAL A 64 -14.14 1.76 4.85
N TYR A 65 -14.01 0.59 5.49
CA TYR A 65 -15.03 0.02 6.36
C TYR A 65 -15.35 0.93 7.54
N GLU A 66 -14.33 1.50 8.19
CA GLU A 66 -14.55 2.48 9.25
C GLU A 66 -15.33 3.69 8.73
N ARG A 67 -15.00 4.25 7.57
CA ARG A 67 -15.74 5.41 7.06
C ARG A 67 -17.21 5.10 6.75
N THR A 68 -17.54 3.89 6.32
CA THR A 68 -18.89 3.52 5.92
C THR A 68 -19.75 3.00 7.07
N VAL A 69 -19.17 2.27 8.03
CA VAL A 69 -19.95 1.50 9.03
C VAL A 69 -19.84 2.07 10.45
N ASP A 70 -18.89 2.96 10.74
CA ASP A 70 -18.67 3.54 12.09
C ASP A 70 -19.89 4.31 12.62
N GLY A 71 -20.63 5.00 11.75
CA GLY A 71 -21.87 5.70 12.12
C GLY A 71 -23.00 4.76 12.56
N ILE A 72 -23.06 3.56 11.98
CA ILE A 72 -24.11 2.58 12.27
C ILE A 72 -23.75 1.79 13.54
N ILE A 73 -22.50 1.31 13.63
CA ILE A 73 -22.08 0.43 14.74
C ILE A 73 -22.05 1.17 16.08
N ARG A 74 -21.70 2.45 16.08
CA ARG A 74 -21.60 3.24 17.31
C ARG A 74 -22.93 3.39 18.06
N VAL A 75 -24.05 3.23 17.37
CA VAL A 75 -25.39 3.24 17.98
C VAL A 75 -25.67 1.93 18.74
N PHE A 76 -25.11 0.81 18.29
CA PHE A 76 -25.41 -0.52 18.82
C PHE A 76 -24.40 -1.00 19.87
N ILE A 77 -23.12 -0.63 19.76
CA ILE A 77 -22.06 -1.16 20.62
C ILE A 77 -21.46 -0.04 21.48
N PRO A 78 -21.75 0.00 22.80
CA PRO A 78 -20.98 0.84 23.70
C PRO A 78 -19.52 0.35 23.74
N PHE A 79 -18.55 1.26 23.78
CA PHE A 79 -17.09 0.99 23.74
C PHE A 79 -16.47 0.57 22.39
N TYR A 80 -17.11 0.91 21.27
CA TYR A 80 -16.55 0.62 19.94
C TYR A 80 -15.19 1.31 19.68
N ASP A 81 -14.96 2.50 20.23
CA ASP A 81 -13.71 3.26 20.07
C ASP A 81 -12.50 2.54 20.70
N GLU A 82 -12.73 1.86 21.82
CA GLU A 82 -11.74 1.13 22.59
C GLU A 82 -11.37 -0.15 21.85
N ILE A 83 -12.37 -0.90 21.38
CA ILE A 83 -12.16 -2.09 20.52
C ILE A 83 -11.40 -1.70 19.25
N LYS A 84 -11.77 -0.57 18.62
CA LYS A 84 -11.07 -0.04 17.45
C LYS A 84 -9.59 0.24 17.74
N SER A 85 -9.29 0.86 18.88
CA SER A 85 -7.91 1.12 19.30
C SER A 85 -7.11 -0.18 19.49
N LEU A 86 -7.72 -1.23 20.05
CA LEU A 86 -7.10 -2.55 20.23
C LEU A 86 -6.86 -3.25 18.89
N ILE A 87 -7.78 -3.13 17.92
CA ILE A 87 -7.60 -3.67 16.59
C ILE A 87 -6.41 -2.99 15.90
N ILE A 88 -6.34 -1.66 15.91
CA ILE A 88 -5.23 -0.93 15.29
C ILE A 88 -3.90 -1.26 15.99
N LEU A 89 -3.90 -1.36 17.32
CA LEU A 89 -2.73 -1.78 18.10
C LEU A 89 -2.29 -3.20 17.73
N PHE A 90 -3.23 -4.14 17.60
CA PHE A 90 -2.95 -5.49 17.16
C PHE A 90 -2.31 -5.50 15.77
N PHE A 91 -2.87 -4.75 14.81
CA PHE A 91 -2.30 -4.60 13.47
C PHE A 91 -0.90 -3.97 13.49
N LEU A 92 -0.67 -3.00 14.38
CA LEU A 92 0.64 -2.36 14.57
C LEU A 92 1.68 -3.36 15.09
N MET A 93 1.30 -4.29 15.96
CA MET A 93 2.19 -5.33 16.48
C MET A 93 2.38 -6.50 15.51
N SER A 94 1.30 -7.03 14.92
CA SER A 94 1.33 -8.22 14.06
C SER A 94 1.90 -7.94 12.67
N ARG A 95 1.72 -6.71 12.17
CA ARG A 95 2.20 -6.21 10.87
C ARG A 95 1.99 -7.23 9.74
N ALA A 96 3.02 -7.51 8.95
CA ALA A 96 2.98 -8.43 7.82
C ALA A 96 2.58 -9.87 8.22
N LYS A 97 2.99 -10.36 9.39
CA LYS A 97 2.64 -11.72 9.83
C LYS A 97 1.14 -11.90 10.09
N GLY A 98 0.45 -10.84 10.52
CA GLY A 98 -1.00 -10.83 10.69
C GLY A 98 -1.77 -10.47 9.41
N ALA A 99 -1.24 -9.57 8.59
CA ALA A 99 -1.92 -9.12 7.37
C ALA A 99 -1.86 -10.15 6.23
N GLU A 100 -0.77 -10.93 6.11
CA GLU A 100 -0.63 -11.97 5.08
C GLU A 100 -1.78 -13.01 5.09
N PRO A 101 -2.12 -13.66 6.22
CA PRO A 101 -3.22 -14.64 6.23
C PRO A 101 -4.58 -13.99 5.97
N ILE A 102 -4.83 -12.78 6.49
CA ILE A 102 -6.07 -12.03 6.23
C ILE A 102 -6.19 -11.76 4.73
N PHE A 103 -5.11 -11.33 4.09
CA PHE A 103 -5.09 -11.11 2.66
C PHE A 103 -5.37 -12.40 1.88
N LEU A 104 -4.71 -13.51 2.23
CA LEU A 104 -4.85 -14.76 1.50
C LEU A 104 -6.22 -15.43 1.66
N HIS A 105 -6.82 -15.35 2.85
CA HIS A 105 -8.07 -16.05 3.16
C HIS A 105 -9.32 -15.19 2.99
N VAL A 106 -9.23 -13.87 3.15
CA VAL A 106 -10.39 -12.97 3.08
C VAL A 106 -10.35 -12.12 1.82
N LEU A 107 -9.31 -11.32 1.64
CA LEU A 107 -9.26 -10.36 0.54
C LEU A 107 -9.11 -11.04 -0.81
N ARG A 108 -8.23 -12.03 -0.91
CA ARG A 108 -7.95 -12.73 -2.17
C ARG A 108 -9.19 -13.37 -2.80
N PRO A 109 -10.03 -14.16 -2.10
CA PRO A 109 -11.25 -14.69 -2.70
C PRO A 109 -12.26 -13.60 -3.04
N MET A 110 -12.33 -12.51 -2.27
CA MET A 110 -13.23 -11.39 -2.59
C MET A 110 -12.77 -10.59 -3.81
N ILE A 111 -11.47 -10.43 -4.03
CA ILE A 111 -10.89 -9.67 -5.15
C ILE A 111 -10.86 -10.51 -6.43
N LYS A 112 -10.65 -11.84 -6.32
CA LYS A 112 -10.54 -12.75 -7.47
C LYS A 112 -11.62 -12.58 -8.55
N PRO A 113 -12.93 -12.43 -8.25
CA PRO A 113 -13.94 -12.22 -9.29
C PRO A 113 -13.81 -10.88 -10.02
N TYR A 114 -13.19 -9.88 -9.40
CA TYR A 114 -13.06 -8.53 -9.95
C TYR A 114 -11.70 -8.28 -10.61
N THR A 115 -10.83 -9.28 -10.74
CA THR A 115 -9.48 -9.08 -11.31
C THR A 115 -9.55 -8.53 -12.72
N TYR A 116 -10.47 -9.04 -13.55
CA TYR A 116 -10.63 -8.54 -14.92
C TYR A 116 -11.03 -7.06 -14.96
N THR A 117 -11.99 -6.66 -14.12
CA THR A 117 -12.42 -5.26 -14.04
C THR A 117 -11.33 -4.36 -13.48
N LEU A 118 -10.53 -4.86 -12.53
CA LEU A 118 -9.41 -4.11 -11.96
C LEU A 118 -8.27 -3.96 -12.98
N ASP A 119 -7.95 -5.00 -13.73
CA ASP A 119 -6.94 -4.96 -14.80
C ASP A 119 -7.38 -3.97 -15.89
N MET A 120 -8.64 -4.01 -16.34
CA MET A 120 -9.18 -3.03 -17.28
C MET A 120 -9.10 -1.58 -16.77
N LEU A 121 -9.42 -1.37 -15.49
CA LEU A 121 -9.38 -0.04 -14.89
C LEU A 121 -7.95 0.47 -14.73
N LEU A 122 -7.01 -0.43 -14.44
CA LEU A 122 -5.58 -0.11 -14.36
C LEU A 122 -4.99 0.22 -15.74
N ASP A 123 -5.34 -0.57 -16.76
CA ASP A 123 -4.94 -0.32 -18.15
C ASP A 123 -5.55 0.98 -18.68
N GLY A 124 -6.82 1.24 -18.39
CA GLY A 124 -7.44 2.53 -18.70
C GLY A 124 -6.71 3.69 -18.01
N GLY A 125 -6.41 3.53 -16.72
CA GLY A 125 -5.66 4.53 -15.94
C GLY A 125 -4.25 4.78 -16.45
N SER A 126 -3.53 3.74 -16.90
CA SER A 126 -2.19 3.88 -17.46
C SER A 126 -2.22 4.61 -18.80
N MET A 127 -3.16 4.28 -19.69
CA MET A 127 -3.36 4.99 -20.96
C MET A 127 -3.70 6.47 -20.73
N PHE A 128 -4.58 6.76 -19.77
CA PHE A 128 -4.88 8.15 -19.39
C PHE A 128 -3.66 8.87 -18.81
N GLY A 129 -2.88 8.19 -17.96
CA GLY A 129 -1.65 8.72 -17.38
C GLY A 129 -0.62 9.07 -18.46
N ASP A 130 -0.40 8.17 -19.41
CA ASP A 130 0.51 8.38 -20.53
C ASP A 130 0.05 9.54 -21.42
N PHE A 131 -1.26 9.64 -21.68
CA PHE A 131 -1.83 10.77 -22.42
C PHE A 131 -1.61 12.11 -21.72
N ILE A 132 -1.86 12.19 -20.40
CA ILE A 132 -1.64 13.41 -19.61
C ILE A 132 -0.14 13.75 -19.61
N PHE A 133 0.73 12.77 -19.44
CA PHE A 133 2.18 12.98 -19.43
C PHE A 133 2.68 13.50 -20.78
N LEU A 134 2.17 12.92 -21.88
CA LEU A 134 2.45 13.39 -23.24
C LEU A 134 1.97 14.83 -23.44
N ALA A 135 0.72 15.13 -23.07
CA ALA A 135 0.15 16.47 -23.17
C ALA A 135 0.95 17.50 -22.35
N ALA A 136 1.38 17.13 -21.14
CA ALA A 136 2.23 17.97 -20.29
C ALA A 136 3.64 18.17 -20.88
N SER A 137 4.15 17.22 -21.67
CA SER A 137 5.47 17.31 -22.31
C SER A 137 5.52 18.25 -23.52
N ILE A 138 4.38 18.56 -24.15
CA ILE A 138 4.29 19.46 -25.32
C ILE A 138 4.77 20.89 -25.01
N PRO A 139 4.26 21.59 -23.97
CA PRO A 139 4.75 22.92 -23.64
C PRO A 139 6.21 22.92 -23.19
N VAL A 140 6.64 21.88 -22.47
CA VAL A 140 8.03 21.74 -22.02
C VAL A 140 9.00 21.62 -23.20
N ARG A 141 8.64 20.85 -24.23
CA ARG A 141 9.43 20.74 -25.47
C ARG A 141 9.49 22.07 -26.22
N ARG A 142 8.36 22.78 -26.35
CA ARG A 142 8.31 24.09 -27.02
C ARG A 142 9.22 25.13 -26.37
N VAL A 143 9.25 25.19 -25.05
CA VAL A 143 10.13 26.11 -24.30
C VAL A 143 11.60 25.73 -24.48
N ARG A 144 11.91 24.42 -24.49
CA ARG A 144 13.27 23.94 -24.73
C ARG A 144 13.77 24.28 -26.15
N ASP A 145 12.94 24.05 -27.16
CA ASP A 145 13.30 24.32 -28.57
C ASP A 145 13.52 25.83 -28.82
N GLN A 146 12.81 26.70 -28.11
CA GLN A 146 13.01 28.15 -28.14
C GLN A 146 14.27 28.61 -27.40
N TRP A 147 14.76 27.83 -26.42
CA TRP A 147 15.96 28.16 -25.66
C TRP A 147 17.24 27.72 -26.38
N ASP A 148 17.15 26.66 -27.19
CA ASP A 148 18.27 26.12 -27.97
C ASP A 148 18.46 26.82 -29.35
N SER A 149 17.60 27.80 -29.70
CA SER A 149 17.69 28.64 -30.92
C SER A 149 18.21 30.04 -30.61
#